data_AF-A0A117MDE0-F1
#
_entry.id   AF-A0A117MDE0-F1
#
_cell.length_a   1.000
_cell.length_b   1.000
_cell.length_c   1.000
_cell.angle_alpha   90.00
_cell.angle_beta   90.00
_cell.angle_gamma   90.00
#
_symmetry.space_group_name_H-M   'P 1'
#
loop_
_entity.id
_entity.type
_entity.pdbx_description
1 polymer ?
#
loop_
_entity_poly.entity_id
_entity_poly.type
_entity_poly.pdbx_seq_one_letter_code
_entity_poly.pdbx_strand_id
1 'polypeptide(L)'
;KNKAFYKGIAISFLRAFAMQVRAWILISFLGGVIGFLPSLSILGFTYLSSMIPIPTALGSHEAIQYFAFGSLGLPVSIVTAFTMIIRGAEVIISSIGIIFILKTGFNFLGNKIIKNNNEQNN
;
A
#
# COMPACT_ATOMS: atom_id res chain seq x y z
N LYS A 1 26.56 -18.33 0.45
CA LYS A 1 25.59 -17.35 -0.10
C LYS A 1 24.27 -17.46 0.65
N ASN A 2 23.81 -16.41 1.32
CA ASN A 2 22.60 -16.46 2.14
C ASN A 2 21.34 -16.53 1.23
N LYS A 3 20.72 -17.71 1.14
CA LYS A 3 19.51 -17.92 0.30
C LYS A 3 18.35 -17.00 0.72
N ALA A 4 18.24 -16.66 2.01
CA ALA A 4 17.20 -15.77 2.50
C ALA A 4 17.38 -14.32 1.99
N PHE A 5 18.62 -13.85 1.87
CA PHE A 5 18.93 -12.53 1.33
C PHE A 5 18.47 -12.38 -0.13
N TYR A 6 18.84 -13.32 -0.99
CA TYR A 6 18.41 -13.31 -2.40
C TYR A 6 16.90 -13.47 -2.55
N LYS A 7 16.26 -14.29 -1.70
CA LYS A 7 14.80 -14.41 -1.67
C LYS A 7 14.15 -13.08 -1.29
N GLY A 8 14.69 -12.37 -0.29
CA GLY A 8 14.23 -11.05 0.10
C GLY A 8 14.32 -10.04 -1.03
N ILE A 9 15.46 -9.98 -1.73
CA ILE A 9 15.64 -9.13 -2.91
C ILE A 9 14.59 -9.46 -3.98
N ALA A 10 14.43 -10.73 -4.34
CA ALA A 10 13.47 -11.14 -5.37
C ALA A 10 12.03 -10.75 -5.02
N ILE A 11 11.63 -10.92 -3.76
CA ILE A 11 10.29 -10.53 -3.27
C ILE A 11 10.11 -9.00 -3.33
N SER A 12 11.13 -8.23 -2.94
CA SER A 12 11.08 -6.76 -3.00
C SER A 12 10.94 -6.26 -4.45
N PHE A 13 11.68 -6.86 -5.39
CA PHE A 13 11.53 -6.54 -6.81
C PHE A 13 10.16 -6.92 -7.35
N LEU A 14 9.64 -8.09 -6.98
CA LEU A 14 8.30 -8.53 -7.39
C LEU A 14 7.22 -7.58 -6.86
N ARG A 15 7.34 -7.14 -5.60
CA ARG A 15 6.45 -6.13 -4.99
C ARG A 15 6.53 -4.81 -5.75
N ALA A 16 7.73 -4.30 -6.01
CA ALA A 16 7.92 -3.05 -6.74
C ALA A 16 7.32 -3.13 -8.16
N PHE A 17 7.53 -4.24 -8.85
CA PHE A 17 6.95 -4.49 -10.16
C PHE A 17 5.41 -4.55 -10.12
N ALA A 18 4.82 -5.26 -9.15
CA ALA A 18 3.38 -5.30 -8.98
C ALA A 18 2.78 -3.90 -8.70
N MET A 19 3.46 -3.08 -7.90
CA MET A 19 3.06 -1.70 -7.64
C MET A 19 3.15 -0.81 -8.90
N GLN A 20 4.17 -1.04 -9.72
CA GLN A 20 4.32 -0.36 -11.00
C GLN A 20 3.19 -0.71 -11.98
N VAL A 21 2.90 -2.00 -12.13
CA VAL A 21 1.82 -2.48 -12.99
C VAL A 21 0.47 -1.94 -12.51
N ARG A 22 0.22 -1.94 -11.19
CA ARG A 22 -0.99 -1.36 -10.59
C ARG A 22 -1.15 0.11 -10.96
N ALA A 23 -0.10 0.93 -10.77
CA ALA A 23 -0.15 2.36 -11.06
C ALA A 23 -0.43 2.61 -12.55
N TRP A 24 0.28 1.90 -13.42
CA TRP A 24 0.11 1.99 -14.87
C TRP A 24 -1.33 1.65 -15.30
N ILE A 25 -1.86 0.50 -14.86
CA ILE A 25 -3.24 0.07 -15.16
C ILE A 25 -4.26 1.10 -14.66
N LEU A 26 -4.07 1.62 -13.44
CA LEU A 26 -5.01 2.56 -12.85
C LEU A 26 -5.07 3.89 -13.62
N ILE A 27 -3.91 4.41 -14.05
CA ILE A 27 -3.86 5.62 -14.88
C ILE A 27 -4.56 5.39 -16.22
N SER A 28 -4.27 4.26 -16.88
CA SER A 28 -4.93 3.90 -18.14
C SER A 28 -6.44 3.72 -17.98
N PHE A 29 -6.88 3.10 -16.89
CA PHE A 29 -8.30 2.93 -16.57
C PHE A 29 -9.03 4.25 -16.36
N LEU A 30 -8.37 5.23 -15.75
CA LEU A 30 -8.90 6.57 -15.52
C LEU A 30 -8.89 7.46 -16.78
N GLY A 31 -8.49 6.92 -17.94
CA GLY A 31 -8.43 7.65 -19.20
C GLY A 31 -7.12 8.41 -19.43
N GLY A 32 -6.11 8.20 -18.59
CA GLY A 32 -4.76 8.74 -18.79
C GLY A 32 -3.96 7.88 -19.77
N VAL A 33 -3.47 8.47 -20.86
CA VAL A 33 -2.60 7.78 -21.82
C VAL A 33 -1.14 7.95 -21.37
N ILE A 34 -0.55 6.88 -20.85
CA ILE A 34 0.85 6.88 -20.42
C ILE A 34 1.55 5.56 -20.76
N GLY A 35 2.83 5.64 -21.15
CA GLY A 35 3.68 4.47 -21.29
C GLY A 35 4.03 3.83 -19.95
N PHE A 36 4.44 2.57 -19.98
CA PHE A 36 4.85 1.83 -18.79
C PHE A 36 6.03 2.50 -18.06
N LEU A 37 7.07 2.93 -18.79
CA LEU A 37 8.25 3.58 -18.21
C LEU A 37 7.93 4.96 -17.60
N PRO A 38 7.25 5.89 -18.29
CA PRO A 38 6.90 7.18 -17.69
C PRO A 38 6.02 7.07 -16.44
N SER A 39 5.17 6.04 -16.34
CA SER A 39 4.38 5.81 -15.13
C SER A 39 5.23 5.46 -13.90
N LEU A 40 6.51 5.12 -14.07
CA LEU A 40 7.46 4.92 -12.97
C LEU A 40 7.71 6.22 -12.20
N SER A 41 7.72 7.36 -12.89
CA SER A 41 7.84 8.67 -12.25
C SER A 41 6.68 8.92 -11.29
N ILE A 42 5.45 8.59 -11.69
CA ILE A 42 4.25 8.72 -10.85
C ILE A 42 4.36 7.89 -9.58
N LEU A 43 4.81 6.64 -9.71
CA LEU A 43 5.07 5.77 -8.56
C LEU A 43 6.23 6.29 -7.69
N GLY A 44 7.30 6.80 -8.29
CA GLY A 44 8.42 7.41 -7.58
C GLY A 44 7.99 8.63 -6.75
N PHE A 45 7.19 9.52 -7.34
CA PHE A 45 6.59 10.66 -6.66
C PHE A 45 5.59 10.25 -5.56
N THR A 46 4.91 9.11 -5.72
CA THR A 46 4.09 8.52 -4.65
C THR A 46 4.95 8.19 -3.43
N TYR A 47 6.10 7.55 -3.63
CA TYR A 47 7.02 7.28 -2.53
C TYR A 47 7.65 8.55 -1.95
N LEU A 48 7.97 9.54 -2.78
CA LEU A 48 8.48 10.83 -2.30
C LEU A 48 7.46 11.51 -1.38
N SER A 49 6.17 11.45 -1.72
CA SER A 49 5.10 11.97 -0.86
C SER A 49 5.06 11.28 0.51
N SER A 50 5.33 9.97 0.58
CA SER A 50 5.35 9.22 1.84
C SER A 50 6.54 9.56 2.75
N MET A 51 7.57 10.24 2.23
CA MET A 51 8.71 10.70 3.05
C MET A 51 8.37 11.96 3.86
N ILE A 52 7.32 12.69 3.48
CA ILE A 52 6.82 13.83 4.25
C ILE A 52 6.09 13.25 5.48
N PRO A 53 6.45 13.65 6.71
CA PRO A 53 5.90 13.09 7.95
C PRO A 53 4.49 13.62 8.25
N ILE A 54 3.59 13.55 7.27
CA ILE A 54 2.16 13.85 7.41
C ILE A 54 1.42 12.52 7.54
N PRO A 55 0.62 12.31 8.60
CA PRO A 55 -0.19 11.11 8.75
C PRO A 55 -1.02 10.85 7.49
N THR A 56 -0.95 9.63 6.97
CA THR A 56 -1.67 9.19 5.76
C THR A 56 -1.37 10.02 4.50
N ALA A 57 -0.31 10.83 4.51
CA ALA A 57 0.08 11.74 3.43
C ALA A 57 -1.12 12.55 2.87
N LEU A 58 -2.04 12.96 3.75
CA LEU A 58 -3.26 13.65 3.36
C LEU A 58 -2.89 15.06 2.86
N GLY A 59 -3.31 15.40 1.65
CA GLY A 59 -2.94 16.65 0.96
C GLY A 59 -1.56 16.59 0.28
N SER A 60 -0.54 16.01 0.92
CA SER A 60 0.80 15.91 0.32
C SER A 60 0.85 14.91 -0.83
N HIS A 61 0.12 13.80 -0.71
CA HIS A 61 0.01 12.80 -1.76
C HIS A 61 -0.71 13.37 -2.97
N GLU A 62 -1.82 14.08 -2.78
CA GLU A 62 -2.49 14.79 -3.85
C GLU A 62 -1.56 15.82 -4.50
N ALA A 63 -1.02 16.76 -3.73
CA ALA A 63 -0.22 17.87 -4.28
C ALA A 63 0.95 17.38 -5.15
N ILE A 64 1.67 16.36 -4.69
CA ILE A 64 2.79 15.78 -5.44
C ILE A 64 2.30 15.02 -6.68
N GLN A 65 1.14 14.35 -6.61
CA GLN A 65 0.56 13.70 -7.78
C GLN A 65 0.01 14.70 -8.80
N TYR A 66 -0.58 15.82 -8.36
CA TYR A 66 -0.97 16.95 -9.22
C TYR A 66 0.23 17.44 -10.04
N PHE A 67 1.37 17.62 -9.38
CA PHE A 67 2.63 17.99 -10.03
C PHE A 67 3.12 16.90 -10.99
N ALA A 68 3.18 15.64 -10.56
CA ALA A 68 3.69 14.53 -11.37
C ALA A 68 2.85 14.31 -12.63
N PHE A 69 1.52 14.23 -12.50
CA PHE A 69 0.62 14.07 -13.64
C PHE A 69 0.71 15.27 -14.59
N GLY A 70 0.69 16.50 -14.07
CA GLY A 70 0.82 17.71 -14.87
C GLY A 70 2.14 17.75 -15.65
N SER A 71 3.26 17.38 -15.02
CA SER A 71 4.58 17.35 -15.66
C SER A 71 4.70 16.30 -16.78
N LEU A 72 3.89 15.25 -16.73
CA LEU A 72 3.84 14.18 -17.74
C LEU A 72 2.76 14.43 -18.80
N GLY A 73 2.09 15.58 -18.76
CA GLY A 73 1.01 15.92 -19.70
C GLY A 73 -0.28 15.12 -19.49
N LEU A 74 -0.45 14.50 -18.31
CA LEU A 74 -1.67 13.77 -17.98
C LEU A 74 -2.78 14.69 -17.51
N PRO A 75 -4.06 14.30 -17.69
CA PRO A 75 -5.17 15.04 -17.14
C PRO A 75 -5.04 15.14 -15.62
N VAL A 76 -5.00 16.37 -15.13
CA VAL A 76 -4.85 16.64 -13.70
C VAL A 76 -6.17 16.35 -12.94
N SER A 77 -7.30 16.38 -13.65
CA SER A 77 -8.62 16.05 -13.12
C SER A 77 -8.76 14.62 -12.59
N ILE A 78 -7.93 13.67 -13.07
CA ILE A 78 -8.00 12.27 -12.64
C ILE A 78 -7.17 11.99 -11.38
N VAL A 79 -6.35 12.94 -10.91
CA VAL A 79 -5.45 12.76 -9.76
C VAL A 79 -6.22 12.42 -8.49
N THR A 80 -7.31 13.13 -8.21
CA THR A 80 -8.14 12.86 -7.01
C THR A 80 -8.72 11.45 -7.03
N ALA A 81 -9.19 10.98 -8.20
CA ALA A 81 -9.71 9.63 -8.34
C ALA A 81 -8.59 8.59 -8.17
N PHE A 82 -7.43 8.82 -8.78
CA PHE A 82 -6.25 7.97 -8.65
C PHE A 82 -5.84 7.78 -7.19
N THR A 83 -5.64 8.88 -6.45
CA THR A 83 -5.22 8.82 -5.04
C THR A 83 -6.28 8.21 -4.13
N MET A 84 -7.57 8.50 -4.37
CA MET A 84 -8.66 7.90 -3.59
C MET A 84 -8.81 6.39 -3.83
N ILE A 85 -8.66 5.91 -5.06
CA ILE A 85 -8.68 4.48 -5.35
C ILE A 85 -7.49 3.78 -4.66
N ILE A 86 -6.32 4.42 -4.66
CA ILE A 86 -5.15 3.88 -3.97
C ILE A 86 -5.41 3.73 -2.48
N ARG A 87 -5.91 4.79 -1.83
CA ARG A 87 -6.27 4.78 -0.41
C ARG A 87 -7.37 3.78 -0.10
N GLY A 88 -8.40 3.70 -0.93
CA GLY A 88 -9.49 2.73 -0.77
C GLY A 88 -8.96 1.30 -0.71
N ALA A 89 -8.04 0.94 -1.61
CA ALA A 89 -7.39 -0.38 -1.58
C ALA A 89 -6.56 -0.60 -0.31
N GLU A 90 -5.83 0.41 0.15
CA GLU A 90 -5.04 0.33 1.39
C GLU A 90 -5.92 0.16 2.63
N VAL A 91 -7.05 0.86 2.70
CA VAL A 91 -8.05 0.72 3.76
C VAL A 91 -8.63 -0.70 3.76
N ILE A 92 -9.04 -1.22 2.60
CA ILE A 92 -9.58 -2.59 2.49
C ILE A 92 -8.56 -3.61 3.02
N ILE A 93 -7.30 -3.53 2.58
CA ILE A 93 -6.24 -4.45 3.02
C ILE A 93 -5.98 -4.30 4.53
N SER A 94 -5.99 -3.07 5.03
CA SER A 94 -5.80 -2.79 6.46
C SER A 94 -6.96 -3.37 7.29
N SER A 95 -8.21 -3.24 6.84
CA SER A 95 -9.37 -3.82 7.49
C SER A 95 -9.29 -5.35 7.58
N ILE A 96 -8.82 -6.02 6.53
CA ILE A 96 -8.59 -7.47 6.55
C ILE A 96 -7.55 -7.83 7.63
N GLY A 97 -6.46 -7.06 7.73
CA GLY A 97 -5.45 -7.23 8.77
C GLY A 97 -6.02 -7.07 10.17
N ILE A 98 -6.85 -6.05 10.40
CA ILE A 98 -7.53 -5.82 11.69
C ILE A 98 -8.41 -7.01 12.06
N ILE A 99 -9.24 -7.49 11.13
CA ILE A 99 -10.12 -8.65 11.36
C ILE A 99 -9.29 -9.88 11.74
N PHE A 100 -8.17 -10.13 11.05
CA PHE A 100 -7.28 -11.24 11.35
C PHE A 100 -6.66 -11.15 12.74
N ILE A 101 -6.19 -9.96 13.12
CA ILE A 101 -5.61 -9.69 14.45
C ILE A 101 -6.66 -9.87 15.54
N LEU A 102 -7.87 -9.33 15.37
CA LEU A 102 -8.93 -9.48 16.37
C LEU A 102 -9.30 -10.96 16.55
N LYS A 103 -9.54 -11.69 15.46
CA LYS A 103 -9.89 -13.13 15.52
C LYS A 103 -8.80 -13.96 16.18
N THR A 104 -7.55 -13.77 15.76
CA THR A 104 -6.41 -14.55 16.28
C THR A 104 -6.08 -14.13 17.72
N GLY A 105 -6.14 -12.83 18.00
CA GLY A 105 -5.90 -12.25 19.32
C GLY A 105 -6.88 -12.76 20.37
N PHE A 106 -8.18 -12.73 20.09
CA PHE A 106 -9.19 -13.25 21.03
C PHE A 106 -9.03 -14.75 21.30
N ASN A 107 -8.76 -15.55 20.26
CA ASN A 107 -8.49 -16.98 20.44
C ASN A 107 -7.24 -17.24 21.31
N PHE A 108 -6.19 -16.45 21.14
CA PHE A 108 -4.96 -16.58 21.92
C PHE A 108 -5.18 -16.17 23.39
N LEU A 109 -5.90 -15.08 23.64
CA LEU A 109 -6.26 -14.64 25.00
C LEU A 109 -7.16 -15.67 25.69
N GLY A 110 -8.19 -16.17 25.01
CA GLY A 110 -9.11 -17.18 25.55
C GLY A 110 -8.39 -18.45 25.98
N ASN A 111 -7.54 -19.00 25.10
CA ASN A 111 -6.78 -20.21 25.42
C ASN A 111 -5.80 -20.01 26.59
N LYS A 112 -5.19 -18.82 26.71
CA LYS A 112 -4.25 -18.52 27.79
C LYS A 112 -4.95 -18.35 29.14
N ILE A 113 -6.13 -17.73 29.15
CA ILE A 113 -6.96 -17.58 30.35
C ILE A 113 -7.48 -18.94 30.83
N ILE A 114 -8.00 -19.77 29.91
CA ILE A 114 -8.49 -21.12 30.23
C ILE A 114 -7.37 -22.00 30.79
N LYS A 115 -6.18 -21.94 30.19
CA LYS A 115 -5.01 -22.69 30.67
C LYS A 115 -4.60 -22.29 32.09
N ASN A 116 -4.56 -20.99 32.39
CA ASN A 116 -4.16 -20.49 33.71
C ASN A 116 -5.14 -20.90 34.83
N ASN A 117 -6.45 -20.92 34.55
CA ASN A 117 -7.46 -21.37 35.52
C ASN A 117 -7.39 -22.89 35.83
N ASN A 118 -6.88 -23.71 34.91
CA ASN A 118 -6.69 -25.14 35.13
C ASN A 118 -5.40 -25.45 35.93
N GLU A 119 -4.40 -24.56 35.88
CA GLU A 119 -3.17 -24.68 36.67
C GLU A 119 -3.36 -24.25 38.14
N GLN A 120 -4.38 -23.44 38.46
CA GLN A 120 -4.70 -23.06 39.85
C GLN A 120 -5.68 -23.99 40.56
N ASN A 121 -6.37 -24.88 39.83
CA ASN A 121 -7.35 -25.84 40.38
C ASN A 121 -6.79 -27.28 40.52
N ASN A 122 -5.48 -27.47 40.35
CA ASN A 122 -4.75 -28.71 40.64
C ASN A 122 -3.67 -28.45 41.67
#